data_AF-A0AB34AJV2-F1
#
_entry.id   AF-A0AB34AJV2-F1
#
_cell.length_a   1.000
_cell.length_b   1.000
_cell.length_c   1.000
_cell.angle_alpha   90.00
_cell.angle_beta   90.00
_cell.angle_gamma   90.00
#
_symmetry.space_group_name_H-M   'P 1'
#
loop_
_entity.id
_entity.type
_entity.pdbx_description
1 polymer ?
#
loop_
_entity_poly.entity_id
_entity_poly.type
_entity_poly.pdbx_seq_one_letter_code
_entity_poly.pdbx_strand_id
1 'polypeptide(L)'
;MKKLFIICLSSLFLLTACGSKVDGTYSNNDMSITADSESDNASLHLNAMESEGFLGIGESDGTIDGNINSDEKVMTFSLEGEQMKLNYKVKGDKLVIENPTQYGNEDDTLELTKEE
;
A
#
# COMPACT_ATOMS: atom_id res chain seq x y z
N MET A 1 30.61 40.99 -26.84
CA MET A 1 29.46 40.07 -26.75
C MET A 1 29.97 38.64 -26.80
N LYS A 2 30.17 38.00 -25.65
CA LYS A 2 30.41 36.56 -25.49
C LYS A 2 30.55 36.30 -23.98
N LYS A 3 29.98 35.17 -23.53
CA LYS A 3 30.09 34.57 -22.18
C LYS A 3 29.01 34.97 -21.17
N LEU A 4 27.77 34.51 -21.36
CA LEU A 4 26.77 34.37 -20.27
C LEU A 4 25.73 33.31 -20.68
N PHE A 5 26.08 32.01 -20.71
CA PHE A 5 25.10 30.92 -20.92
C PHE A 5 25.58 29.56 -20.37
N ILE A 6 26.15 29.52 -19.17
CA ILE A 6 26.50 28.23 -18.51
C ILE A 6 26.16 28.34 -17.02
N ILE A 7 24.89 28.47 -16.64
CA ILE A 7 24.46 28.34 -15.22
C ILE A 7 23.17 27.51 -15.05
N CYS A 8 22.41 27.16 -16.10
CA CYS A 8 21.13 26.45 -15.92
C CYS A 8 21.21 24.91 -15.84
N LEU A 9 22.39 24.28 -15.88
CA LEU A 9 22.49 22.81 -15.98
C LEU A 9 22.72 22.09 -14.64
N SER A 10 22.69 22.80 -13.51
CA SER A 10 22.85 22.22 -12.16
C SER A 10 21.53 22.08 -11.39
N SER A 11 20.38 22.42 -11.98
CA SER A 11 19.07 22.42 -11.31
C SER A 11 18.22 21.17 -11.54
N LEU A 12 18.71 20.15 -12.27
CA LEU A 12 17.90 19.00 -12.66
C LEU A 12 17.99 17.75 -11.75
N PHE A 13 18.57 17.87 -10.55
CA PHE A 13 18.57 16.79 -9.55
C PHE A 13 17.49 16.92 -8.45
N LEU A 14 16.46 17.75 -8.66
CA LEU A 14 15.32 17.85 -7.74
C LEU A 14 14.11 16.99 -8.17
N LEU A 15 14.32 15.94 -8.95
CA LEU A 15 13.25 14.99 -9.27
C LEU A 15 13.17 13.94 -8.18
N THR A 16 12.28 14.25 -7.23
CA THR A 16 11.51 13.30 -6.43
C THR A 16 12.34 12.37 -5.55
N ALA A 17 12.87 12.90 -4.45
CA ALA A 17 12.59 12.20 -3.20
C ALA A 17 11.07 12.32 -2.94
N CYS A 18 10.25 11.58 -3.71
CA CYS A 18 8.93 11.16 -3.29
C CYS A 18 9.22 10.21 -2.13
N GLY A 19 9.51 10.81 -0.98
CA GLY A 19 9.90 10.09 0.20
C GLY A 19 8.74 9.21 0.57
N SER A 20 8.88 7.90 0.33
CA SER A 20 8.41 6.79 1.18
C SER A 20 7.01 6.88 1.80
N LYS A 21 6.15 7.73 1.24
CA LYS A 21 4.77 7.93 1.65
C LYS A 21 3.99 6.82 0.99
N VAL A 22 3.35 6.05 1.84
CA VAL A 22 2.51 4.93 1.45
C VAL A 22 1.20 5.39 0.82
N ASP A 23 0.91 6.70 0.80
CA ASP A 23 -0.32 7.27 0.28
C ASP A 23 -0.68 6.77 -1.13
N GLY A 24 -1.96 6.46 -1.32
CA GLY A 24 -2.55 6.05 -2.59
C GLY A 24 -3.18 4.66 -2.55
N THR A 25 -3.71 4.26 -3.70
CA THR A 25 -4.29 2.94 -3.92
C THR A 25 -3.29 2.04 -4.64
N TYR A 26 -3.10 0.83 -4.14
CA TYR A 26 -2.24 -0.19 -4.74
C TYR A 26 -3.07 -1.44 -4.96
N SER A 27 -2.96 -2.04 -6.13
CA SER A 27 -3.75 -3.22 -6.48
C SER A 27 -2.94 -4.30 -7.19
N ASN A 28 -3.46 -5.51 -7.14
CA ASN A 28 -3.10 -6.63 -8.00
C ASN A 28 -4.38 -7.38 -8.42
N ASN A 29 -4.25 -8.58 -8.97
CA ASN A 29 -5.41 -9.34 -9.44
C ASN A 29 -6.33 -9.83 -8.31
N ASP A 30 -5.83 -9.93 -7.08
CA ASP A 30 -6.51 -10.58 -5.96
C ASP A 30 -7.08 -9.57 -4.95
N MET A 31 -6.43 -8.41 -4.80
CA MET A 31 -6.78 -7.42 -3.79
C MET A 31 -6.29 -6.01 -4.12
N SER A 32 -6.84 -5.02 -3.42
CA SER A 32 -6.34 -3.65 -3.38
C SER A 32 -6.23 -3.11 -1.96
N ILE A 33 -5.28 -2.21 -1.75
CA ILE A 33 -5.06 -1.48 -0.49
C ILE A 33 -5.06 0.01 -0.81
N THR A 34 -5.90 0.76 -0.12
CA THR A 34 -5.83 2.22 -0.11
C THR A 34 -5.21 2.68 1.21
N ALA A 35 -4.21 3.54 1.16
CA ALA A 35 -3.57 4.10 2.34
C ALA A 35 -3.61 5.63 2.30
N ASP A 36 -3.91 6.23 3.44
CA ASP A 36 -3.84 7.66 3.70
C ASP A 36 -3.10 7.89 5.02
N SER A 37 -1.82 8.23 4.92
CA SER A 37 -0.95 8.53 6.06
C SER A 37 -1.19 9.90 6.68
N GLU A 38 -1.99 10.79 6.06
CA GLU A 38 -2.36 12.06 6.70
C GLU A 38 -3.48 11.86 7.73
N SER A 39 -4.36 10.90 7.49
CA SER A 39 -5.47 10.55 8.37
C SER A 39 -5.27 9.25 9.16
N ASP A 40 -4.08 8.62 9.03
CA ASP A 40 -3.74 7.31 9.58
C ASP A 40 -4.72 6.19 9.18
N ASN A 41 -5.39 6.32 8.05
CA ASN A 41 -6.39 5.36 7.59
C ASN A 41 -5.84 4.43 6.51
N ALA A 42 -6.34 3.20 6.51
CA ALA A 42 -6.13 2.26 5.42
C ALA A 42 -7.43 1.51 5.14
N SER A 43 -7.65 1.09 3.89
CA SER A 43 -8.67 0.11 3.55
C SER A 43 -8.06 -1.03 2.75
N LEU A 44 -8.55 -2.24 3.01
CA LEU A 44 -8.20 -3.45 2.31
C LEU A 44 -9.44 -3.94 1.57
N HIS A 45 -9.34 -4.12 0.27
CA HIS A 45 -10.38 -4.72 -0.53
C HIS A 45 -9.91 -6.07 -1.07
N LEU A 46 -10.69 -7.13 -0.85
CA LEU A 46 -10.39 -8.50 -1.26
C LEU A 46 -11.41 -8.96 -2.30
N ASN A 47 -10.97 -9.18 -3.55
CA ASN A 47 -11.86 -9.58 -4.65
C ASN A 47 -12.53 -10.94 -4.37
N ALA A 48 -11.85 -11.83 -3.63
CA ALA A 48 -12.39 -13.13 -3.23
C ALA A 48 -13.60 -13.03 -2.29
N MET A 49 -13.71 -11.96 -1.50
CA MET A 49 -14.86 -11.74 -0.61
C MET A 49 -16.13 -11.38 -1.38
N GLU A 50 -16.00 -10.72 -2.53
CA GLU A 50 -17.14 -10.34 -3.38
C GLU A 50 -17.80 -11.55 -4.06
N SER A 51 -17.03 -12.58 -4.41
CA SER A 51 -17.53 -13.71 -5.21
C SER A 51 -18.10 -14.87 -4.40
N GLU A 52 -17.62 -15.12 -3.17
CA GLU A 52 -17.98 -16.33 -2.43
C GLU A 52 -18.54 -16.10 -1.02
N GLY A 53 -18.50 -14.87 -0.50
CA GLY A 53 -18.76 -14.62 0.93
C GLY A 53 -17.67 -15.28 1.77
N PHE A 54 -16.71 -14.50 2.25
CA PHE A 54 -15.57 -15.05 2.97
C PHE A 54 -15.99 -15.54 4.36
N LEU A 55 -15.79 -16.84 4.61
CA LEU A 55 -15.97 -17.49 5.91
C LEU A 55 -17.37 -17.41 6.54
N GLY A 56 -18.44 -17.35 5.73
CA GLY A 56 -19.81 -17.37 6.24
C GLY A 56 -20.31 -16.02 6.76
N ILE A 57 -19.55 -14.95 6.54
CA ILE A 57 -20.02 -13.58 6.63
C ILE A 57 -20.82 -13.32 5.35
N GLY A 58 -22.05 -12.79 5.50
CA GLY A 58 -22.91 -12.47 4.35
C GLY A 58 -22.27 -11.49 3.37
N GLU A 59 -22.95 -11.25 2.25
CA GLU A 59 -22.48 -10.34 1.19
C GLU A 59 -21.93 -9.03 1.79
N SER A 60 -20.61 -8.85 1.63
CA SER A 60 -19.88 -7.63 1.95
C SER A 60 -19.23 -7.17 0.65
N ASP A 61 -19.07 -5.86 0.49
CA ASP A 61 -18.33 -5.20 -0.58
C ASP A 61 -16.81 -5.49 -0.57
N GLY A 62 -16.40 -6.59 0.08
CA GLY A 62 -15.02 -7.04 0.23
C GLY A 62 -14.09 -6.04 0.92
N THR A 63 -14.62 -4.95 1.49
CA THR A 63 -13.83 -3.84 2.00
C THR A 63 -13.72 -3.91 3.52
N ILE A 64 -12.50 -3.83 4.02
CA ILE A 64 -12.13 -3.91 5.42
C ILE A 64 -11.42 -2.62 5.79
N ASP A 65 -11.99 -1.90 6.75
CA ASP A 65 -11.37 -0.71 7.31
C ASP A 65 -10.18 -1.08 8.20
N GLY A 66 -9.16 -0.23 8.15
CA GLY A 66 -7.93 -0.39 8.89
C GLY A 66 -7.26 0.94 9.21
N ASN A 67 -6.16 0.82 9.92
CA ASN A 67 -5.33 1.93 10.33
C ASN A 67 -3.88 1.66 9.90
N ILE A 68 -3.13 2.72 9.62
CA ILE A 68 -1.74 2.63 9.24
C ILE A 68 -0.84 3.30 10.27
N ASN A 69 0.15 2.54 10.75
CA ASN A 69 1.27 3.07 11.51
C ASN A 69 2.47 3.24 10.57
N SER A 70 2.66 4.47 10.10
CA SER A 70 3.73 4.82 9.16
C SER A 70 5.14 4.77 9.78
N ASP A 71 5.25 4.90 11.10
CA ASP A 71 6.51 4.83 11.83
C ASP A 71 6.98 3.38 11.98
N GLU A 72 6.06 2.49 12.34
CA GLU A 72 6.33 1.05 12.50
C GLU A 72 6.29 0.27 11.18
N LYS A 73 5.78 0.88 10.10
CA LYS A 73 5.54 0.24 8.80
C LYS A 73 4.58 -0.95 8.91
N VAL A 74 3.52 -0.77 9.68
CA VAL A 74 2.47 -1.76 9.93
C VAL A 74 1.10 -1.19 9.56
N MET A 75 0.31 -1.95 8.81
CA MET A 75 -1.13 -1.72 8.64
C MET A 75 -1.90 -2.70 9.51
N THR A 76 -2.98 -2.26 10.15
CA THR A 76 -3.85 -3.10 10.98
C THR A 76 -5.27 -3.04 10.45
N PHE A 77 -5.84 -4.19 10.11
CA PHE A 77 -7.20 -4.34 9.60
C PHE A 77 -8.05 -5.12 10.61
N SER A 78 -9.29 -4.69 10.82
CA SER A 78 -10.20 -5.36 11.75
C SER A 78 -11.12 -6.32 10.99
N LEU A 79 -10.92 -7.62 11.17
CA LEU A 79 -11.72 -8.67 10.55
C LEU A 79 -12.39 -9.49 11.64
N GLU A 80 -13.73 -9.48 11.69
CA GLU A 80 -14.52 -10.31 12.64
C GLU A 80 -14.16 -10.14 14.13
N GLY A 81 -13.64 -8.98 14.52
CA GLY A 81 -13.17 -8.74 15.90
C GLY A 81 -11.75 -9.22 16.17
N GLU A 82 -11.08 -9.81 15.18
CA GLU A 82 -9.64 -10.06 15.17
C GLU A 82 -8.90 -8.92 14.44
N GLN A 83 -7.65 -8.70 14.83
CA GLN A 83 -6.77 -7.71 14.20
C GLN A 83 -5.75 -8.42 13.32
N MET A 84 -5.84 -8.19 12.02
CA MET A 84 -4.83 -8.61 11.06
C MET A 84 -3.78 -7.51 10.93
N LYS A 85 -2.51 -7.83 11.18
CA LYS A 85 -1.38 -6.89 11.03
C LYS A 85 -0.55 -7.27 9.83
N LEU A 86 -0.30 -6.31 8.94
CA LEU A 86 0.50 -6.47 7.73
C LEU A 86 1.72 -5.53 7.79
N ASN A 87 2.92 -6.10 7.76
CA ASN A 87 4.15 -5.33 7.60
C ASN A 87 4.30 -4.93 6.13
N TYR A 88 4.71 -3.69 5.85
CA TYR A 88 4.80 -3.23 4.47
C TYR A 88 6.09 -2.45 4.16
N LYS A 89 6.45 -2.43 2.87
CA LYS A 89 7.53 -1.60 2.32
C LYS A 89 7.08 -0.93 1.03
N VAL A 90 7.38 0.35 0.88
CA VAL A 90 7.13 1.12 -0.35
C VAL A 90 8.41 1.14 -1.18
N LYS A 91 8.33 0.69 -2.45
CA LYS A 91 9.44 0.66 -3.41
C LYS A 91 9.02 1.32 -4.72
N GLY A 92 9.19 2.63 -4.81
CA GLY A 92 8.65 3.41 -5.94
C GLY A 92 7.13 3.28 -5.96
N ASP A 93 6.59 2.80 -7.09
CA ASP A 93 5.14 2.60 -7.27
C ASP A 93 4.66 1.23 -6.79
N LYS A 94 5.42 0.55 -5.93
CA LYS A 94 5.05 -0.75 -5.37
C LYS A 94 4.84 -0.70 -3.87
N LEU A 95 3.79 -1.36 -3.40
CA LEU A 95 3.58 -1.72 -2.01
C LEU A 95 3.89 -3.21 -1.85
N VAL A 96 4.89 -3.54 -1.04
CA VAL A 96 5.31 -4.91 -0.75
C VAL A 96 4.86 -5.26 0.65
N ILE A 97 3.96 -6.22 0.78
CA ILE A 97 3.54 -6.79 2.07
C ILE A 97 4.48 -7.94 2.41
N GLU A 98 5.11 -7.86 3.59
CA GLU A 98 6.06 -8.86 4.08
C GLU A 98 5.35 -9.84 5.01
N ASN A 99 5.61 -11.14 4.80
CA ASN A 99 5.11 -12.24 5.61
C ASN A 99 3.59 -12.12 5.86
N PRO A 100 2.75 -12.16 4.81
CA PRO A 100 1.31 -12.20 4.97
C PRO A 100 0.98 -13.55 5.60
N THR A 101 0.93 -13.58 6.93
CA THR A 101 0.79 -14.77 7.78
C THR A 101 -0.48 -15.60 7.51
N GLN A 102 -1.34 -15.18 6.59
CA GLN A 102 -2.52 -15.90 6.14
C GLN A 102 -2.43 -16.57 4.76
N TYR A 103 -1.36 -16.34 3.96
CA TYR A 103 -1.28 -16.86 2.58
C TYR A 103 -0.30 -18.03 2.36
N GLY A 104 0.36 -18.52 3.42
CA GLY A 104 0.82 -19.91 3.43
C GLY A 104 2.32 -20.18 3.29
N ASN A 105 3.22 -19.20 3.24
CA ASN A 105 4.65 -19.41 3.53
C ASN A 105 5.29 -18.21 4.22
N GLU A 106 6.20 -18.47 5.15
CA GLU A 106 6.95 -17.47 5.92
C GLU A 106 7.95 -16.65 5.09
N ASP A 107 8.14 -17.02 3.82
CA ASP A 107 9.05 -16.39 2.85
C ASP A 107 8.34 -15.67 1.69
N ASP A 108 7.00 -15.72 1.62
CA ASP A 108 6.25 -15.11 0.51
C ASP A 108 6.05 -13.60 0.76
N THR A 109 6.42 -12.79 -0.23
CA THR A 109 6.09 -11.36 -0.27
C THR A 109 4.98 -11.12 -1.27
N LEU A 110 3.96 -10.34 -0.89
CA LEU A 110 2.92 -9.92 -1.82
C LEU A 110 3.25 -8.53 -2.35
N GLU A 111 3.32 -8.39 -3.67
CA GLU A 111 3.51 -7.09 -4.31
C GLU A 111 2.19 -6.57 -4.89
N LEU A 112 1.90 -5.30 -4.59
CA LEU A 112 0.83 -4.51 -5.22
C LEU A 112 1.44 -3.33 -5.96
N THR A 113 0.80 -2.91 -7.05
CA THR A 113 1.24 -1.78 -7.87
C THR A 113 0.31 -0.60 -7.66
N LYS A 114 0.87 0.59 -7.53
CA LYS A 114 0.12 1.84 -7.35
C LYS A 114 -0.72 2.12 -8.60
N GLU A 115 -1.97 2.50 -8.38
CA GLU A 115 -2.86 2.96 -9.44
C GLU A 115 -2.47 4.38 -9.87
N GLU A 116 -2.52 4.65 -11.18
CA GLU A 116 -2.18 5.95 -11.78
C GLU A 116 -3.30 7.00 -11.63
#